data_AF-A0A8D5FPB0-F1
#
_entry.id   AF-A0A8D5FPB0-F1
#
_cell.length_a   1.000
_cell.length_b   1.000
_cell.length_c   1.000
_cell.angle_alpha   90.00
_cell.angle_beta   90.00
_cell.angle_gamma   90.00
#
_symmetry.space_group_name_H-M   'P 1'
#
loop_
_entity.id
_entity.type
_entity.pdbx_description
1 polymer ?
#
loop_
_entity_poly.entity_id
_entity_poly.type
_entity_poly.pdbx_seq_one_letter_code
_entity_poly.pdbx_strand_id
1 'polypeptide(L)' 'MFVVNNFLMAVAKLMDFLLTLYMWAIIGRAVISWVGADPYNPIVRFLVEITEPVLSKIRRILPMSMGGMDFSRWFSF' A
#
# COMPACT_ATOMS: atom_id res chain seq x y z
N MET A 1 -13.21 -16.83 31.58
CA MET A 1 -12.80 -18.04 30.81
C MET A 1 -11.43 -17.80 30.20
N PHE A 2 -10.39 -18.49 30.66
CA PHE A 2 -9.00 -18.33 30.19
C PHE A 2 -8.87 -18.49 28.67
N VAL A 3 -9.59 -19.43 28.07
CA VAL A 3 -9.56 -19.72 26.63
C VAL A 3 -10.05 -18.54 25.78
N VAL A 4 -11.15 -17.90 26.18
CA VAL A 4 -11.73 -16.77 25.42
C VAL A 4 -10.78 -15.57 25.40
N ASN A 5 -10.13 -15.27 26.53
CA ASN A 5 -9.17 -14.16 26.61
C ASN A 5 -7.94 -14.40 25.71
N ASN A 6 -7.37 -15.62 25.74
CA ASN A 6 -6.24 -15.96 24.87
C ASN A 6 -6.61 -15.93 23.39
N PHE A 7 -7.80 -16.39 23.03
CA PHE A 7 -8.29 -16.34 21.66
C PHE A 7 -8.45 -14.90 21.16
N LEU A 8 -9.07 -14.02 21.96
CA LEU A 8 -9.20 -12.60 21.63
C LEU A 8 -7.84 -11.92 21.47
N MET A 9 -6.88 -12.20 22.36
CA MET A 9 -5.52 -11.67 22.25
C MET A 9 -4.80 -12.17 20.99
N ALA A 10 -4.97 -13.43 20.61
CA ALA A 10 -4.38 -13.99 19.39
C ALA A 10 -4.95 -13.32 18.13
N VAL A 11 -6.27 -13.14 18.06
CA VAL A 11 -6.92 -12.43 16.94
C VAL A 11 -6.47 -10.97 16.89
N ALA A 12 -6.42 -10.28 18.04
CA ALA A 12 -5.96 -8.90 18.10
C ALA A 12 -4.51 -8.75 17.61
N LYS A 13 -3.61 -9.63 18.03
CA LYS A 13 -2.21 -9.65 17.55
C LYS A 13 -2.11 -9.93 16.06
N LEU A 14 -2.92 -10.85 15.54
CA LEU A 14 -2.94 -11.15 14.11
C LEU A 14 -3.41 -9.93 13.32
N MET A 15 -4.46 -9.26 13.78
CA MET A 15 -4.93 -8.01 13.16
C MET A 15 -3.88 -6.91 13.21
N ASP A 16 -3.24 -6.69 14.36
CA ASP A 16 -2.18 -5.69 14.52
C ASP A 16 -1.01 -5.93 13.56
N PHE A 17 -0.58 -7.18 13.43
CA PHE A 17 0.45 -7.59 12.47
C PHE A 17 0.02 -7.31 11.03
N LEU A 18 -1.20 -7.68 10.65
CA LEU A 18 -1.72 -7.45 9.30
C LEU A 18 -1.83 -5.96 8.97
N LEU A 19 -2.30 -5.13 9.92
CA LEU A 19 -2.36 -3.68 9.75
C LEU A 19 -0.95 -3.08 9.60
N THR A 20 0.01 -3.54 10.40
CA THR A 20 1.39 -3.08 10.32
C THR A 20 2.02 -3.44 8.97
N LEU A 21 1.85 -4.69 8.51
CA LEU A 21 2.29 -5.13 7.20
C LEU A 21 1.65 -4.31 6.08
N TYR A 22 0.36 -4.03 6.21
CA TYR A 22 -0.39 -3.22 5.25
C TYR A 22 0.11 -1.77 5.19
N MET A 23 0.43 -1.17 6.34
CA MET A 23 1.06 0.15 6.42
C MET A 23 2.40 0.17 5.68
N TRP A 24 3.26 -0.83 5.90
CA TRP A 24 4.53 -0.96 5.17
C TRP A 24 4.33 -1.16 3.67
N ALA A 25 3.30 -1.89 3.25
CA ALA A 25 2.98 -2.05 1.82
C ALA A 25 2.59 -0.71 1.16
N ILE A 26 1.81 0.14 1.84
CA ILE A 26 1.48 1.49 1.36
C ILE A 26 2.75 2.34 1.24
N ILE A 27 3.62 2.32 2.25
CA ILE A 27 4.90 3.05 2.23
C ILE A 27 5.75 2.57 1.06
N GLY A 28 5.88 1.24 0.87
CA GLY A 28 6.58 0.65 -0.28
C GLY A 28 6.03 1.12 -1.62
N ARG A 29 4.70 1.19 -1.77
CA ARG A 29 4.05 1.73 -2.98
C ARG A 29 4.38 3.22 -3.20
N ALA A 30 4.36 4.02 -2.13
CA ALA A 30 4.72 5.44 -2.20
C ALA A 30 6.18 5.62 -2.65
N VAL A 31 7.10 4.82 -2.09
CA VAL A 31 8.52 4.83 -2.49
C VAL A 31 8.70 4.41 -3.96
N ILE A 32 8.04 3.33 -4.38
CA ILE A 32 8.05 2.87 -5.79
C ILE A 32 7.57 3.98 -6.73
N SER A 33 6.55 4.75 -6.33
CA SER A 33 6.05 5.88 -7.12
C SER A 33 7.03 7.05 -7.22
N TRP A 34 7.93 7.22 -6.25
CA TRP A 34 8.99 8.25 -6.29
C TRP A 34 10.21 7.82 -7.10
N VAL A 35 10.59 6.54 -7.04
CA VAL A 35 11.76 6.03 -7.76
C VAL A 35 11.43 5.76 -9.24
N GLY A 36 10.15 5.67 -9.60
CA GLY A 36 9.74 5.36 -10.97
C GLY A 36 10.10 3.92 -11.35
N ALA A 37 9.83 2.96 -10.46
CA ALA A 37 10.17 1.55 -10.73
C ALA A 37 9.39 1.00 -11.94
N ASP A 38 10.03 0.10 -12.69
CA ASP A 38 9.47 -0.48 -13.91
C ASP A 38 8.13 -1.22 -13.63
N PRO A 39 7.01 -0.80 -14.25
CA PRO A 39 5.70 -1.46 -14.12
C PRO A 39 5.67 -2.92 -14.57
N TYR A 40 6.63 -3.36 -15.39
CA TYR A 40 6.72 -4.73 -15.88
C TYR A 40 7.33 -5.70 -14.85
N ASN A 41 7.88 -5.19 -13.73
CA ASN A 41 8.41 -6.05 -12.68
C ASN A 41 7.26 -6.74 -11.91
N PRO A 42 7.22 -8.08 -11.82
CA PRO A 42 6.16 -8.82 -11.15
C PRO A 42 5.97 -8.42 -9.67
N ILE A 43 7.04 -8.01 -8.98
CA ILE A 43 6.97 -7.56 -7.58
C ILE A 43 6.22 -6.23 -7.46
N VAL A 44 6.49 -5.31 -8.39
CA VAL A 44 5.81 -4.01 -8.46
C VAL A 44 4.33 -4.21 -8.77
N ARG A 45 4.02 -5.08 -9.74
CA ARG A 45 2.64 -5.38 -10.15
C ARG A 45 1.82 -5.99 -9.01
N PHE A 46 2.41 -6.94 -8.27
CA PHE A 46 1.79 -7.54 -7.09
C PHE A 46 1.50 -6.51 -5.98
N LEU A 47 2.46 -5.63 -5.68
CA LEU A 47 2.28 -4.54 -4.71
C LEU A 47 1.17 -3.57 -5.15
N VAL A 48 1.15 -3.21 -6.43
CA VAL A 48 0.11 -2.34 -7.00
C VAL A 48 -1.26 -3.01 -6.88
N GLU A 49 -1.42 -4.27 -7.31
CA GLU A 49 -2.69 -5.00 -7.26
C GLU A 49 -3.26 -5.13 -5.84
N ILE A 50 -2.42 -5.43 -4.85
CA ILE A 50 -2.86 -5.55 -3.45
C ILE A 50 -3.30 -4.20 -2.86
N THR A 51 -2.61 -3.12 -3.24
CA THR A 51 -2.87 -1.79 -2.68
C THR A 51 -3.93 -1.01 -3.48
N GLU A 52 -4.17 -1.36 -4.75
CA GLU A 52 -5.15 -0.75 -5.67
C GLU A 52 -6.56 -0.64 -5.10
N PRO A 53 -7.19 -1.69 -4.53
CA PRO A 53 -8.59 -1.62 -4.08
C PRO A 53 -8.79 -0.62 -2.92
N VAL A 54 -7.76 -0.40 -2.11
CA VAL A 54 -7.84 0.56 -1.00
C VAL A 54 -7.44 1.95 -1.47
N LEU A 55 -6.36 2.08 -2.25
CA LEU A 55 -5.97 3.37 -2.80
C LEU A 55 -7.00 3.93 -3.77
N SER A 56 -7.71 3.10 -4.54
CA SER A 56 -8.80 3.54 -5.43
C SER A 56 -9.98 4.11 -4.64
N LYS A 57 -10.34 3.51 -3.49
CA LYS A 57 -11.35 4.07 -2.58
C LYS A 57 -10.90 5.39 -1.98
N ILE A 58 -9.65 5.48 -1.54
CA ILE A 58 -9.07 6.73 -1.01
C ILE A 58 -9.05 7.80 -2.10
N ARG A 59 -8.63 7.45 -3.33
CA ARG A 59 -8.54 8.36 -4.48
C ARG A 59 -9.91 8.91 -4.93
N ARG A 60 -10.98 8.17 -4.63
CA ARG A 60 -12.36 8.62 -4.86
C ARG A 60 -12.81 9.69 -3.85
N ILE A 61 -12.25 9.68 -2.64
CA ILE A 61 -12.59 10.63 -1.56
C ILE A 61 -11.66 11.84 -1.61
N LEU A 62 -10.36 11.61 -1.83
CA LEU A 62 -9.36 12.62 -2.07
C LEU A 62 -8.89 12.46 -3.52
N PRO A 63 -9.34 13.31 -4.47
CA PRO A 63 -8.92 13.23 -5.85
C PRO A 63 -7.43 13.56 -5.97
N MET A 64 -6.58 12.58 -5.66
CA MET A 64 -5.17 12.57 -5.99
C MET A 64 -5.11 12.33 -7.50
N SER A 65 -5.23 13.41 -8.28
CA SER A 65 -5.02 13.43 -9.73
C SER A 65 -3.55 13.16 -10.13
N MET A 66 -2.71 12.72 -9.20
CA MET A 66 -1.27 12.52 -9.35
C MET A 66 -0.92 11.02 -9.36
N GLY A 67 -1.74 10.20 -10.02
CA GLY A 67 -1.50 8.75 -10.18
C GLY A 67 -0.24 8.39 -10.99
N GLY A 68 0.40 9.39 -11.58
CA GLY A 68 1.82 9.40 -11.87
C GLY A 68 2.26 10.84 -11.69
N MET A 69 3.08 11.14 -10.68
CA MET A 69 3.96 12.29 -10.82
C MET A 69 4.87 11.94 -11.99
N ASP A 70 4.49 12.42 -13.16
CA ASP A 70 5.24 12.32 -14.39
C ASP A 70 6.49 13.19 -14.21
N PHE A 71 7.47 12.70 -13.42
CA PHE A 71 8.77 13.33 -13.25
C PHE A 71 9.54 13.37 -14.59
N SER A 72 9.05 12.66 -15.61
CA SER A 72 9.45 12.82 -17.01
C SER A 72 9.37 14.29 -17.46
N ARG A 73 8.39 15.06 -16.98
CA ARG A 73 8.25 16.49 -17.26
C ARG A 73 9.24 17.38 -16.51
N TRP A 74 9.92 16.88 -15.48
CA TRP A 74 10.86 17.67 -14.67
C TRP A 74 12.30 17.56 -15.16
N PHE A 75 12.64 16.45 -15.83
CA PHE A 75 14.00 16.16 -16.33
C PHE A 75 14.19 16.42 -17.84
N SER A 76 13.16 16.90 -18.56
CA SER A 76 13.31 17.36 -19.95
C SER A 76 13.86 18.78 -20.00
N PHE A 77 15.17 18.92 -19.79
CA PHE A 77 15.96 20.07 -20.21
C PHE A 77 17.15 19.58 -21.02
#